data_AF-A0A7C3KN49-F1
#
_entry.id   AF-A0A7C3KN49-F1
#
_cell.length_a   1.000
_cell.length_b   1.000
_cell.length_c   1.000
_cell.angle_alpha   90.00
_cell.angle_beta   90.00
_cell.angle_gamma   90.00
#
_symmetry.space_group_name_H-M   'P 1'
#
loop_
_entity.id
_entity.type
_entity.pdbx_description
1 polymer ?
#
loop_
_entity_poly.entity_id
_entity_poly.type
_entity_poly.pdbx_seq_one_letter_code
_entity_poly.pdbx_strand_id
1 'polypeptide(L)'
;MSEQTSKPAPVKDPEKAALNKRLETAFWGLFLIMLGGQFLLKDLNLPEGTWDVGIGLILLGLNAARYLNGLRMSGFTTFLGILALVGGLAQISFKFDLGGALLLIILGAYLILKPWFDKQGLFGRAEES
;
A
#
# COMPACT_ATOMS: atom_id res chain seq x y z
N MET A 1 -14.64 28.50 35.26
CA MET A 1 -15.38 27.41 34.59
C MET A 1 -15.11 27.58 33.10
N SER A 2 -14.13 26.86 32.55
CA SER A 2 -13.74 27.01 31.14
C SER A 2 -14.53 26.00 30.32
N GLU A 3 -15.40 26.48 29.44
CA GLU A 3 -16.16 25.63 28.51
C GLU A 3 -15.20 24.89 27.58
N GLN A 4 -15.14 23.57 27.74
CA GLN A 4 -14.43 22.68 26.85
C GLN A 4 -15.33 22.46 25.63
N THR A 5 -15.19 23.31 24.61
CA THR A 5 -15.86 23.11 23.31
C THR A 5 -15.38 21.79 22.72
N SER A 6 -16.21 20.75 22.82
CA SER A 6 -15.96 19.47 22.18
C SER A 6 -15.94 19.69 20.67
N LYS A 7 -14.76 19.49 20.07
CA LYS A 7 -14.56 19.55 18.62
C LYS A 7 -15.52 18.52 17.99
N PRO A 8 -16.41 18.89 17.06
CA PRO A 8 -17.36 17.95 16.49
C PRO A 8 -16.59 16.82 15.80
N ALA A 9 -16.91 15.57 16.16
CA ALA A 9 -16.34 14.40 15.52
C ALA A 9 -16.60 14.48 14.00
N PRO A 10 -15.59 14.24 13.15
CA PRO A 10 -15.78 14.29 11.71
C PRO A 10 -16.82 13.24 11.32
N VAL A 11 -17.91 13.69 10.69
CA VAL A 11 -18.96 12.81 10.18
C VAL A 11 -18.34 11.93 9.09
N LYS A 12 -18.07 10.66 9.42
CA LYS A 12 -17.74 9.63 8.44
C LYS A 12 -18.88 9.53 7.44
N ASP A 13 -18.62 9.87 6.19
CA ASP A 13 -19.51 9.58 5.08
C ASP A 13 -19.63 8.04 4.94
N PRO A 14 -20.81 7.45 5.24
CA PRO A 14 -20.97 6.00 5.28
C PRO A 14 -20.79 5.36 3.90
N GLU A 15 -21.07 6.07 2.81
CA GLU A 15 -20.90 5.57 1.45
C GLU A 15 -19.42 5.44 1.10
N LYS A 16 -18.63 6.47 1.44
CA LYS A 16 -17.17 6.45 1.26
C LYS A 16 -16.49 5.37 2.09
N ALA A 17 -16.96 5.15 3.32
CA ALA A 17 -16.47 4.07 4.16
C ALA A 17 -16.75 2.69 3.55
N ALA A 18 -17.97 2.48 3.04
CA ALA A 18 -18.35 1.24 2.36
C ALA A 18 -17.54 1.02 1.07
N LEU A 19 -17.34 2.07 0.27
CA LEU A 19 -16.52 2.02 -0.95
C LEU A 19 -15.06 1.67 -0.62
N ASN A 20 -14.45 2.33 0.37
CA ASN A 20 -13.08 2.04 0.78
C ASN A 20 -12.93 0.58 1.21
N LYS A 21 -13.88 0.04 1.98
CA LYS A 21 -13.88 -1.36 2.40
C LYS A 21 -13.97 -2.32 1.21
N ARG A 22 -14.80 -2.02 0.20
CA ARG A 22 -14.92 -2.81 -1.03
C ARG A 22 -13.63 -2.79 -1.83
N LEU A 23 -13.05 -1.61 -2.05
CA LEU A 23 -11.76 -1.47 -2.73
C LEU A 23 -10.67 -2.26 -2.01
N GLU A 24 -10.55 -2.07 -0.70
CA GLU A 24 -9.57 -2.78 0.11
C GLU A 24 -9.73 -4.30 0.01
N THR A 25 -10.96 -4.80 0.12
CA THR A 25 -11.26 -6.24 0.00
C THR A 25 -10.91 -6.78 -1.38
N ALA A 26 -11.27 -6.07 -2.45
CA ALA A 26 -11.00 -6.48 -3.82
C ALA A 26 -9.49 -6.53 -4.10
N PHE A 27 -8.74 -5.50 -3.70
CA PHE A 27 -7.30 -5.43 -3.92
C PHE A 27 -6.51 -6.40 -3.03
N TRP A 28 -6.97 -6.70 -1.80
CA TRP A 28 -6.42 -7.81 -1.02
C TRP A 28 -6.69 -9.16 -1.70
N GLY A 29 -7.88 -9.35 -2.28
CA GLY A 29 -8.18 -10.53 -3.10
C GLY A 29 -7.23 -10.68 -4.29
N LEU A 30 -7.02 -9.60 -5.06
CA LEU A 30 -6.05 -9.56 -6.16
C LEU A 30 -4.63 -9.88 -5.69
N PHE A 31 -4.21 -9.30 -4.57
CA PHE A 31 -2.90 -9.54 -3.98
C PHE A 31 -2.71 -11.03 -3.62
N LEU A 32 -3.70 -11.64 -2.98
CA LEU A 32 -3.66 -13.06 -2.62
C LEU A 32 -3.68 -13.98 -3.84
N ILE A 33 -4.48 -13.67 -4.86
CA ILE A 33 -4.49 -14.41 -6.13
C ILE A 33 -3.12 -14.34 -6.79
N MET A 34 -2.50 -13.16 -6.81
CA MET A 34 -1.17 -12.99 -7.39
C MET A 34 -0.09 -13.73 -6.61
N LEU A 35 -0.11 -13.66 -5.27
CA LEU A 35 0.79 -14.45 -4.42
C LEU A 35 0.60 -15.95 -4.63
N GLY A 36 -0.64 -16.44 -4.66
CA GLY A 36 -0.93 -17.84 -4.97
C GLY A 36 -0.43 -18.24 -6.36
N GLY A 37 -0.59 -17.34 -7.34
CA GLY A 37 -0.04 -17.49 -8.69
C GLY A 37 1.48 -17.60 -8.69
N GLN A 38 2.18 -16.82 -7.87
CA GLN A 38 3.64 -16.91 -7.72
C GLN A 38 4.09 -18.29 -7.25
N PHE A 39 3.40 -18.86 -6.25
CA PHE A 39 3.71 -20.20 -5.77
C PHE A 39 3.38 -21.29 -6.79
N LEU A 40 2.26 -21.15 -7.51
CA LEU A 40 1.81 -22.12 -8.50
C LEU A 40 2.66 -22.10 -9.78
N LEU A 41 3.10 -20.92 -10.21
CA LEU A 41 3.84 -20.67 -11.43
C LEU A 41 5.34 -20.45 -11.18
N LYS A 42 5.87 -20.95 -10.04
CA LYS A 42 7.28 -20.81 -9.67
C LYS A 42 8.25 -21.39 -10.71
N ASP A 43 7.80 -22.39 -11.46
CA ASP A 43 8.60 -23.08 -12.48
C ASP A 43 8.49 -22.38 -13.86
N LEU A 44 7.68 -21.32 -13.96
CA LEU A 44 7.57 -20.49 -15.15
C LEU A 44 8.77 -19.55 -15.19
N ASN A 45 9.48 -19.53 -16.32
CA ASN A 45 10.71 -18.76 -16.50
C ASN A 45 10.41 -17.28 -16.77
N LEU A 46 9.79 -16.61 -15.80
CA LEU A 46 9.49 -15.17 -15.83
C LEU A 46 10.74 -14.35 -15.45
N PRO A 47 10.91 -13.13 -16.00
CA PRO A 47 11.95 -12.22 -15.55
C PRO A 47 11.88 -11.97 -14.03
N GLU A 48 13.04 -11.93 -13.37
CA GLU A 48 13.17 -11.51 -11.98
C GLU A 48 12.50 -10.14 -11.78
N GLY A 49 11.72 -9.99 -10.72
CA GLY A 49 10.96 -8.78 -10.44
C GLY A 49 9.56 -8.71 -11.06
N THR A 50 9.16 -9.66 -11.92
CA THR A 50 7.79 -9.68 -12.50
C THR A 50 6.70 -9.70 -11.43
N TRP A 51 6.89 -10.51 -10.39
CA TRP A 51 5.97 -10.58 -9.26
C TRP A 51 5.96 -9.29 -8.44
N ASP A 52 7.13 -8.69 -8.19
CA ASP A 52 7.25 -7.43 -7.47
C ASP A 52 6.57 -6.27 -8.21
N VAL A 53 6.68 -6.23 -9.55
CA VAL A 53 5.95 -5.28 -10.39
C VAL A 53 4.45 -5.47 -10.22
N GLY A 54 3.96 -6.71 -10.29
CA GLY A 54 2.54 -7.02 -10.11
C GLY A 54 2.01 -6.58 -8.74
N ILE A 55 2.76 -6.87 -7.67
CA ILE A 55 2.45 -6.43 -6.30
C ILE A 55 2.40 -4.90 -6.24
N GLY A 56 3.40 -4.23 -6.82
CA GLY A 56 3.47 -2.78 -6.89
C GLY A 56 2.25 -2.17 -7.57
N LEU A 57 1.84 -2.73 -8.71
CA LEU A 57 0.65 -2.29 -9.45
C LEU A 57 -0.65 -2.47 -8.65
N ILE A 58 -0.80 -3.56 -7.91
CA ILE A 58 -1.98 -3.79 -7.06
C ILE A 58 -2.03 -2.74 -5.92
N LEU A 59 -0.93 -2.56 -5.19
CA LEU A 59 -0.89 -1.64 -4.05
C LEU A 59 -1.02 -0.17 -4.47
N LEU A 60 -0.38 0.22 -5.57
CA LEU A 60 -0.54 1.56 -6.14
C LEU A 60 -1.91 1.75 -6.77
N GLY A 61 -2.44 0.74 -7.46
CA GLY A 61 -3.77 0.76 -8.04
C GLY A 61 -4.86 0.97 -6.99
N LEU A 62 -4.74 0.36 -5.81
CA LEU A 62 -5.65 0.59 -4.68
C LEU A 62 -5.63 2.07 -4.25
N ASN A 63 -4.45 2.66 -4.15
CA ASN A 63 -4.31 4.07 -3.76
C ASN A 63 -4.74 5.04 -4.86
N ALA A 64 -4.49 4.72 -6.13
CA ALA A 64 -4.99 5.47 -7.26
C ALA A 64 -6.52 5.45 -7.28
N ALA A 65 -7.15 4.29 -7.08
CA ALA A 65 -8.60 4.17 -6.95
C ALA A 65 -9.13 4.99 -5.77
N ARG A 66 -8.45 4.97 -4.61
CA ARG A 66 -8.81 5.83 -3.47
C ARG A 66 -8.74 7.32 -3.83
N TYR A 67 -7.64 7.76 -4.43
CA TYR A 67 -7.44 9.15 -4.84
C TYR A 67 -8.53 9.65 -5.79
N LEU A 68 -8.84 8.86 -6.83
CA LEU A 68 -9.86 9.19 -7.83
C LEU A 68 -11.29 9.27 -7.23
N ASN A 69 -11.54 8.58 -6.13
CA ASN A 69 -12.82 8.59 -5.42
C ASN A 69 -12.85 9.54 -4.21
N GLY A 70 -11.84 10.42 -4.06
CA GLY A 70 -11.75 11.34 -2.93
C GLY A 70 -11.61 10.64 -1.58
N LEU A 71 -11.10 9.41 -1.57
CA LEU A 71 -10.77 8.63 -0.39
C LEU A 71 -9.31 8.88 0.00
N ARG A 72 -9.05 8.76 1.29
CA ARG A 72 -7.70 8.88 1.83
C ARG A 72 -6.79 7.75 1.32
N MET A 73 -5.65 8.09 0.73
CA MET A 73 -4.62 7.11 0.39
C MET A 73 -3.96 6.53 1.65
N SER A 74 -3.57 5.26 1.59
CA SER A 74 -2.80 4.60 2.65
C SER A 74 -1.30 4.74 2.36
N GLY A 75 -0.57 5.28 3.32
CA GLY A 75 0.87 5.53 3.18
C GLY A 75 1.68 4.27 3.11
N PHE A 76 1.27 3.30 3.92
CA PHE A 76 1.84 1.97 3.90
C PHE A 76 1.76 1.33 2.52
N THR A 77 0.55 1.24 1.93
CA THR A 77 0.40 0.61 0.62
C THR A 77 0.98 1.46 -0.51
N THR A 78 1.00 2.79 -0.36
CA THR A 78 1.64 3.67 -1.36
C THR A 78 3.15 3.47 -1.36
N PHE A 79 3.78 3.53 -0.19
CA PHE A 79 5.23 3.37 -0.04
C PHE A 79 5.69 1.98 -0.47
N LEU A 80 5.04 0.92 0.01
CA LEU A 80 5.33 -0.44 -0.42
C LEU A 80 5.09 -0.64 -1.92
N GLY A 81 4.01 -0.08 -2.45
CA GLY A 81 3.69 -0.17 -3.88
C GLY A 81 4.75 0.48 -4.77
N ILE A 82 5.24 1.67 -4.40
CA ILE A 82 6.34 2.34 -5.11
C ILE A 82 7.61 1.50 -5.07
N LEU A 83 7.97 0.99 -3.88
CA LEU A 83 9.21 0.23 -3.73
C LEU A 83 9.16 -1.12 -4.45
N ALA A 84 8.02 -1.81 -4.41
CA ALA A 84 7.81 -3.04 -5.16
C ALA A 84 7.86 -2.78 -6.68
N LEU A 85 7.22 -1.72 -7.16
CA LEU A 85 7.22 -1.38 -8.59
C LEU A 85 8.61 -0.98 -9.09
N VAL A 86 9.27 -0.03 -8.42
CA VAL A 86 10.61 0.44 -8.79
C VAL A 86 11.63 -0.68 -8.64
N GLY A 87 11.55 -1.43 -7.54
CA GLY A 87 12.41 -2.58 -7.29
C GLY A 87 12.27 -3.66 -8.35
N GLY A 88 11.03 -4.07 -8.65
CA GLY A 88 10.75 -5.06 -9.69
C GLY A 88 11.20 -4.60 -11.08
N LEU A 89 10.93 -3.34 -11.46
CA LEU A 89 11.42 -2.79 -12.72
C LEU A 89 12.96 -2.73 -12.78
N ALA A 90 13.62 -2.44 -11.66
CA ALA A 90 15.07 -2.45 -11.57
C ALA A 90 15.66 -3.86 -11.71
N GLN A 91 15.04 -4.89 -11.09
CA GLN A 91 15.43 -6.28 -11.27
C GLN A 91 15.33 -6.69 -12.75
N ILE A 92 14.21 -6.36 -13.41
CA ILE A 92 14.01 -6.67 -14.84
C ILE A 92 15.06 -5.96 -15.72
N SER A 93 15.32 -4.67 -15.45
CA SER A 93 16.15 -3.83 -16.33
C SER A 93 17.65 -4.07 -16.14
N PHE A 94 18.08 -4.27 -14.88
CA PHE A 94 19.49 -4.35 -14.52
C PHE A 94 19.94 -5.77 -14.15
N LYS A 95 19.04 -6.75 -14.14
CA LYS A 95 19.29 -8.14 -13.71
C LYS A 95 19.95 -8.21 -12.33
N PHE A 96 19.57 -7.30 -11.44
CA PHE A 96 19.99 -7.39 -10.05
C PHE A 96 19.12 -8.43 -9.34
N ASP A 97 19.76 -9.44 -8.75
CA ASP A 97 19.08 -10.32 -7.80
C ASP A 97 18.92 -9.55 -6.48
N LEU A 98 17.81 -8.81 -6.39
CA LEU A 98 17.46 -8.04 -5.20
C LEU A 98 16.73 -8.88 -4.15
N GLY A 99 16.27 -10.09 -4.52
CA GLY A 99 15.74 -11.15 -3.67
C GLY A 99 14.95 -10.72 -2.42
N GLY A 100 15.03 -11.53 -1.37
CA GLY A 100 14.47 -11.19 -0.05
C GLY A 100 15.17 -10.02 0.65
N ALA A 101 16.37 -9.66 0.21
CA ALA A 101 17.15 -8.56 0.78
C ALA A 101 16.47 -7.21 0.58
N LEU A 102 15.87 -6.98 -0.59
CA LEU A 102 15.12 -5.76 -0.87
C LEU A 102 13.89 -5.65 0.03
N LEU A 103 13.16 -6.74 0.26
CA LEU A 103 12.04 -6.74 1.20
C LEU A 103 12.47 -6.34 2.62
N LEU A 104 13.63 -6.81 3.08
CA LEU A 104 14.18 -6.41 4.39
C LEU A 104 14.59 -4.93 4.43
N ILE A 105 15.21 -4.43 3.36
CA ILE A 105 15.57 -2.99 3.25
C ILE A 105 14.30 -2.13 3.26
N ILE A 106 13.27 -2.53 2.51
CA ILE A 106 11.98 -1.83 2.42
C ILE A 106 11.28 -1.84 3.78
N LEU A 107 11.21 -2.99 4.45
CA LEU A 107 10.57 -3.14 5.76
C LEU A 107 11.32 -2.31 6.82
N GLY A 108 12.65 -2.35 6.82
CA GLY A 108 13.49 -1.53 7.69
C GLY A 108 13.27 -0.02 7.45
N ALA A 109 13.28 0.41 6.19
CA ALA A 109 13.03 1.80 5.83
C ALA A 109 11.63 2.25 6.25
N TYR A 110 10.61 1.41 6.08
CA TYR A 110 9.25 1.70 6.53
C TYR A 110 9.18 1.90 8.04
N LEU A 111 9.80 1.02 8.84
CA LEU A 111 9.80 1.15 10.30
C LEU A 111 10.47 2.44 10.78
N ILE A 112 11.54 2.88 10.09
CA ILE A 112 12.24 4.13 10.38
C ILE A 112 11.39 5.35 9.99
N LEU A 113 10.69 5.29 8.86
CA LEU A 113 9.92 6.40 8.31
C LEU A 113 8.50 6.51 8.90
N LYS A 114 7.96 5.41 9.45
CA LYS A 114 6.63 5.34 10.07
C LYS A 114 6.37 6.47 11.09
N PRO A 115 7.27 6.78 12.04
CA PRO A 115 7.05 7.87 13.00
C PRO A 115 6.96 9.25 12.35
N TRP A 116 7.58 9.43 11.19
CA TRP A 116 7.56 10.69 10.44
C TRP A 116 6.27 10.83 9.63
N PHE A 117 5.82 9.73 9.01
CA PHE A 117 4.53 9.64 8.34
C PHE A 117 3.34 9.85 9.29
N ASP A 118 3.43 9.33 10.52
CA ASP A 118 2.42 9.51 11.56
C ASP A 118 2.34 10.98 12.02
N LYS A 119 3.47 11.72 12.01
CA LYS A 119 3.55 13.14 12.44
C LYS A 119 3.02 14.13 11.41
N GLN A 120 3.16 13.86 10.11
CA GLN A 120 2.81 14.82 9.06
C GLN A 120 1.31 14.88 8.71
N GLY A 121 0.46 14.05 9.34
CA GLY A 121 -0.97 14.04 9.04
C GLY A 121 -1.34 13.59 7.61
N LEU A 122 -0.34 13.26 6.78
CA LEU A 122 -0.49 12.61 5.47
C LEU A 122 -1.33 11.34 5.59
N PHE A 123 -1.20 10.62 6.70
CA PHE A 123 -2.01 9.47 7.11
C PHE A 123 -2.71 9.72 8.44
N GLY A 124 -3.41 10.85 8.51
CA GLY A 124 -4.36 11.20 9.56
C GLY A 124 -5.16 10.02 10.10
N ARG A 125 -5.38 10.19 11.39
CA ARG A 125 -5.33 9.14 12.39
C ARG A 125 -6.55 8.25 12.26
N ALA A 126 -6.33 6.95 12.45
CA ALA A 126 -7.39 5.98 12.66
C ALA A 126 -8.28 6.27 13.89
N GLU A 127 -7.97 7.32 14.66
CA GLU A 127 -8.69 7.71 15.88
C GLU A 127 -9.75 8.81 15.66
N GLU A 128 -9.78 9.49 14.52
CA GLU A 128 -10.77 10.55 14.25
C GLU A 128 -11.88 10.07 13.32
N SER A 129 -12.44 8.90 13.62
CA SER A 129 -13.31 8.22 12.68
C SER A 129 -14.24 7.27 13.41
#